data_AF-A0A671PIS4-F1
#
_entry.id   AF-A0A671PIS4-F1
#
_cell.length_a   1.000
_cell.length_b   1.000
_cell.length_c   1.000
_cell.angle_alpha   90.00
_cell.angle_beta   90.00
_cell.angle_gamma   90.00
#
_symmetry.space_group_name_H-M   'P 1'
#
loop_
_entity.id
_entity.type
_entity.pdbx_description
1 polymer ?
#
loop_
_entity_poly.entity_id
_entity_poly.type
_entity_poly.pdbx_seq_one_letter_code
_entity_poly.pdbx_strand_id
1 'polypeptide(L)'
;MDDSKQTSSPEGSVDPSLVSEDGKNVKAVLCQRCGSKVLCPGMALFAEKELFLPSMRKKTSIGQSDGTLDGDTLTAHWLVDDMYTFENVGFTKDVGKVKYLICADCEIGPIGWHCLDDKKSFYVALDRVNHE
;
A
#
# COMPACT_ATOMS: atom_id res chain seq x y z
N MET A 1 7.71 -0.83 -45.24
CA MET A 1 8.76 -0.76 -44.21
C MET A 1 8.36 0.38 -43.29
N ASP A 2 8.18 0.27 -42.00
CA ASP A 2 8.11 -0.83 -41.04
C ASP A 2 7.23 -0.25 -39.92
N ASP A 3 6.19 -1.00 -39.56
CA ASP A 3 5.28 -0.68 -38.48
C ASP A 3 5.95 -1.17 -37.19
N SER A 4 6.38 -0.25 -36.33
CA SER A 4 6.90 -0.61 -35.00
C SER A 4 6.53 0.46 -33.99
N LYS A 5 5.26 0.40 -33.57
CA LYS A 5 4.72 1.07 -32.38
C LYS A 5 5.40 0.49 -31.14
N GLN A 6 6.45 1.15 -30.67
CA GLN A 6 7.10 0.81 -29.41
C GLN A 6 6.22 1.29 -28.25
N THR A 7 5.28 0.45 -27.84
CA THR A 7 4.55 0.63 -26.56
C THR A 7 5.44 0.06 -25.46
N SER A 8 6.19 0.94 -24.80
CA SER A 8 6.87 0.64 -23.55
C SER A 8 5.81 0.44 -22.46
N SER A 9 5.54 -0.82 -22.12
CA SER A 9 4.81 -1.18 -20.89
C SER A 9 5.60 -0.69 -19.67
N PRO A 10 4.96 -0.13 -18.63
CA PRO A 10 5.65 0.16 -17.39
C PRO A 10 5.96 -1.17 -16.69
N GLU A 11 7.20 -1.33 -16.26
CA GLU A 11 7.65 -2.42 -15.41
C GLU A 11 6.98 -2.26 -14.03
N GLY A 12 5.95 -3.06 -13.80
CA GLY A 12 5.12 -3.05 -12.59
C GLY A 12 3.98 -4.07 -12.73
N SER A 13 4.28 -5.27 -13.25
CA SER A 13 3.27 -6.29 -13.50
C SER A 13 2.80 -6.89 -12.17
N VAL A 14 1.63 -6.44 -11.70
CA VAL A 14 0.94 -7.11 -10.59
C VAL A 14 0.61 -8.54 -11.01
N ASP A 15 0.86 -9.49 -10.12
CA ASP A 15 0.52 -10.89 -10.35
C ASP A 15 -1.00 -10.99 -10.62
N PRO A 16 -1.41 -11.40 -11.83
CA PRO A 16 -2.82 -11.45 -12.22
C PRO A 16 -3.63 -12.42 -11.35
N SER A 17 -2.99 -13.32 -10.61
CA SER A 17 -3.68 -14.19 -9.65
C SER A 17 -4.14 -13.48 -8.37
N LEU A 18 -3.68 -12.25 -8.14
CA LEU A 18 -4.04 -11.46 -6.96
C LEU A 18 -5.30 -10.61 -7.16
N VAL A 19 -5.69 -10.36 -8.41
CA VAL A 19 -6.79 -9.45 -8.76
C VAL A 19 -7.94 -10.23 -9.40
N SER A 20 -9.16 -10.07 -8.88
CA SER A 20 -10.35 -10.71 -9.42
C SER A 20 -10.82 -10.01 -10.71
N GLU A 21 -11.78 -10.60 -11.41
CA GLU A 21 -12.42 -9.96 -12.59
C GLU A 21 -13.03 -8.59 -12.25
N ASP A 22 -13.61 -8.45 -11.04
CA ASP A 22 -14.13 -7.17 -10.53
C ASP A 22 -13.05 -6.21 -9.99
N GLY A 23 -11.77 -6.53 -10.19
CA GLY A 23 -10.65 -5.70 -9.74
C GLY A 23 -10.33 -5.78 -8.24
N LYS A 24 -10.85 -6.78 -7.52
CA LYS A 24 -10.67 -6.91 -6.07
C LYS A 24 -9.52 -7.83 -5.67
N ASN A 25 -9.02 -7.71 -4.45
CA ASN A 25 -8.01 -8.64 -3.94
C ASN A 25 -8.59 -10.06 -3.77
N VAL A 26 -8.02 -11.04 -4.46
CA VAL A 26 -8.45 -12.46 -4.38
C VAL A 26 -7.97 -13.10 -3.07
N LYS A 27 -6.80 -12.69 -2.60
CA LYS A 27 -6.13 -13.23 -1.40
C LYS A 27 -6.27 -12.28 -0.21
N ALA A 28 -6.10 -12.82 1.00
CA ALA A 28 -5.97 -12.01 2.19
C ALA A 28 -4.66 -11.22 2.13
N VAL A 29 -4.67 -10.01 2.68
CA VAL A 29 -3.47 -9.16 2.74
C VAL A 29 -2.90 -9.23 4.14
N LEU A 30 -1.63 -9.60 4.25
CA LEU A 30 -0.94 -9.87 5.51
C LEU A 30 0.29 -8.98 5.67
N CYS A 31 0.64 -8.66 6.92
CA CYS A 31 1.92 -8.03 7.21
C CYS A 31 3.07 -8.99 6.88
N GLN A 32 4.02 -8.56 6.04
CA GLN A 32 5.20 -9.37 5.68
C GLN A 32 6.14 -9.69 6.86
N ARG A 33 5.99 -9.01 8.01
CA ARG A 33 6.89 -9.14 9.17
C ARG A 33 6.38 -10.13 10.22
N CYS A 34 5.07 -10.13 10.49
CA CYS A 34 4.48 -10.96 11.55
C CYS A 34 3.27 -11.79 11.10
N GLY A 35 2.80 -11.64 9.86
CA GLY A 35 1.61 -12.35 9.37
C GLY A 35 0.27 -11.77 9.84
N SER A 36 0.27 -10.66 10.58
CA SER A 36 -0.95 -9.93 10.98
C SER A 36 -1.85 -9.70 9.77
N LYS A 37 -3.13 -10.09 9.86
CA LYS A 37 -4.09 -9.87 8.78
C LYS A 37 -4.49 -8.41 8.70
N VAL A 38 -4.24 -7.79 7.54
CA VAL A 38 -4.56 -6.40 7.25
C VAL A 38 -5.92 -6.30 6.57
N LEU A 39 -6.18 -7.14 5.55
CA LEU A 39 -7.44 -7.18 4.81
C LEU A 39 -7.89 -8.62 4.54
N CYS A 40 -9.20 -8.82 4.55
CA CYS A 40 -9.81 -10.04 4.04
C CYS A 40 -9.88 -10.03 2.49
N PRO A 41 -9.99 -11.20 1.84
CA PRO A 41 -10.30 -11.30 0.41
C PRO A 41 -11.55 -10.48 0.02
N GLY A 42 -11.50 -9.82 -1.14
CA GLY A 42 -12.63 -9.10 -1.73
C GLY A 42 -12.94 -7.73 -1.11
N MET A 43 -12.08 -7.25 -0.21
CA MET A 43 -12.30 -6.05 0.60
C MET A 43 -11.56 -4.80 0.09
N ALA A 44 -10.71 -4.95 -0.92
CA ALA A 44 -9.97 -3.84 -1.52
C ALA A 44 -9.96 -3.95 -3.04
N LEU A 45 -9.87 -2.80 -3.72
CA LEU A 45 -9.75 -2.69 -5.16
C LEU A 45 -8.30 -2.46 -5.56
N PHE A 46 -7.88 -3.06 -6.65
CA PHE A 46 -6.58 -2.75 -7.23
C PHE A 46 -6.57 -1.32 -7.77
N ALA A 47 -5.54 -0.56 -7.44
CA ALA A 47 -5.36 0.81 -7.88
C ALA A 47 -3.90 1.09 -8.23
N GLU A 48 -3.69 1.67 -9.40
CA GLU A 48 -2.40 2.20 -9.82
C GLU A 48 -2.32 3.68 -9.48
N LYS A 49 -1.38 4.05 -8.60
CA LYS A 49 -1.13 5.41 -8.19
C LYS A 49 0.29 5.54 -7.67
N GLU A 50 1.04 6.51 -8.20
CA GLU A 50 2.37 6.82 -7.69
C GLU A 50 2.27 7.44 -6.29
N LEU A 51 2.73 6.69 -5.29
CA LEU A 51 2.77 7.12 -3.90
C LEU A 51 4.16 6.86 -3.32
N PHE A 52 4.75 7.90 -2.74
CA PHE A 52 6.01 7.78 -2.03
C PHE A 52 5.77 7.21 -0.62
N LEU A 53 6.35 6.05 -0.34
CA LEU A 53 6.34 5.42 0.98
C LEU A 53 7.78 5.37 1.52
N PRO A 54 8.04 6.02 2.67
CA PRO A 54 9.31 5.86 3.37
C PRO A 54 9.69 4.40 3.60
N SER A 55 10.99 4.12 3.71
CA SER A 55 11.52 2.78 4.02
C SER A 55 10.88 2.22 5.28
N MET A 56 10.53 0.93 5.28
CA MET A 56 9.87 0.28 6.41
C MET A 56 10.72 0.36 7.67
N ARG A 57 10.16 0.91 8.74
CA ARG A 57 10.75 1.12 10.06
C ARG A 57 9.69 1.04 11.14
N LYS A 58 10.11 1.07 12.41
CA LYS A 58 9.17 1.15 13.53
C LYS A 58 8.45 2.49 13.54
N LYS A 59 7.18 2.50 13.96
CA LYS A 59 6.30 3.69 14.06
C LYS A 59 6.98 4.94 14.62
N THR A 60 7.81 4.81 15.66
CA THR A 60 8.49 5.94 16.33
C THR A 60 9.45 6.70 15.44
N SER A 61 9.97 6.07 14.39
CA SER A 61 10.93 6.66 13.45
C SER A 61 10.27 7.21 12.19
N ILE A 62 8.95 7.05 12.01
CA ILE A 62 8.22 7.56 10.85
C ILE A 62 7.90 9.04 11.08
N GLY A 63 8.63 9.93 10.39
CA GLY A 63 8.46 11.38 10.47
C GLY A 63 9.61 12.13 11.18
N GLN A 64 10.58 11.38 11.71
CA GLN A 64 11.85 11.93 12.22
C GLN A 64 12.94 11.71 11.16
N SER A 65 13.15 12.66 10.26
CA SER A 65 14.28 12.61 9.33
C SER A 65 14.84 14.01 9.12
N ASP A 66 16.14 14.12 9.31
CA ASP A 66 16.99 15.31 9.33
C ASP A 66 17.62 15.63 7.97
N GLY A 67 17.00 15.22 6.85
CA GLY A 67 17.40 15.73 5.53
C GLY A 67 17.25 14.77 4.36
N THR A 68 17.06 13.48 4.57
CA THR A 68 16.72 12.53 3.48
C THR A 68 15.70 11.50 3.99
N LEU A 69 14.47 11.56 3.48
CA LEU A 69 13.50 10.48 3.68
C LEU A 69 13.85 9.38 2.68
N ASP A 70 14.60 8.39 3.12
CA ASP A 70 14.78 7.16 2.35
C ASP A 70 13.45 6.42 2.21
N GLY A 71 13.16 5.93 1.01
CA GLY A 71 11.89 5.30 0.65
C GLY A 71 11.73 5.06 -0.85
N ASP A 72 10.59 4.47 -1.20
CA ASP A 72 10.28 4.02 -2.55
C ASP A 72 9.04 4.73 -3.08
N THR A 73 9.04 5.09 -4.37
CA THR A 73 7.82 5.45 -5.09
C THR A 73 7.18 4.17 -5.62
N LEU A 74 6.06 3.79 -5.03
CA LEU A 74 5.31 2.59 -5.39
C LEU A 74 4.14 2.98 -6.28
N THR A 75 3.74 2.10 -7.18
CA THR A 75 2.64 2.33 -8.14
C THR A 75 1.44 1.43 -7.85
N ALA A 76 1.67 0.20 -7.42
CA ALA A 76 0.63 -0.81 -7.20
C ALA A 76 0.11 -0.82 -5.76
N HIS A 77 -1.21 -0.58 -5.59
CA HIS A 77 -1.84 -0.51 -4.28
C HIS A 77 -3.20 -1.22 -4.23
N TRP A 78 -3.58 -1.64 -3.03
CA TRP A 78 -4.95 -1.94 -2.65
C TRP A 78 -5.61 -0.68 -2.12
N LEU A 79 -6.61 -0.19 -2.84
CA LEU A 79 -7.50 0.88 -2.44
C LEU A 79 -8.63 0.33 -1.58
N VAL A 80 -8.76 0.90 -0.38
CA VAL A 80 -9.83 0.65 0.57
C VAL A 80 -10.57 1.96 0.79
N ASP A 81 -11.90 1.90 0.81
CA ASP A 81 -12.76 3.08 0.87
C ASP A 81 -13.20 3.48 2.29
N ASP A 82 -13.10 2.54 3.23
CA ASP A 82 -13.46 2.73 4.63
C ASP A 82 -12.40 2.14 5.56
N MET A 83 -12.03 2.87 6.62
CA MET A 83 -11.08 2.39 7.63
C MET A 83 -11.61 1.18 8.42
N TYR A 84 -12.93 1.02 8.50
CA TYR A 84 -13.55 -0.12 9.19
C TYR A 84 -13.47 -1.43 8.39
N THR A 85 -13.03 -1.37 7.15
CA THR A 85 -12.78 -2.54 6.29
C THR A 85 -11.48 -3.27 6.65
N PHE A 86 -10.58 -2.61 7.38
CA PHE A 86 -9.33 -3.24 7.82
C PHE A 86 -9.54 -4.14 9.03
N GLU A 87 -8.81 -5.25 9.06
CA GLU A 87 -8.80 -6.18 10.20
C GLU A 87 -7.84 -5.68 11.28
N ASN A 88 -6.54 -5.58 10.98
CA ASN A 88 -5.51 -5.16 11.94
C ASN A 88 -4.56 -4.13 11.30
N VAL A 89 -4.97 -2.86 11.31
CA VAL A 89 -4.16 -1.74 10.80
C VAL A 89 -3.98 -0.67 11.87
N GLY A 90 -2.77 -0.10 11.92
CA GLY A 90 -2.47 1.08 12.73
C GLY A 90 -2.23 2.31 11.84
N PHE A 91 -2.39 3.49 12.42
CA PHE A 91 -2.06 4.75 11.77
C PHE A 91 -0.93 5.47 12.51
N THR A 92 -0.06 6.13 11.77
CA THR A 92 0.96 7.02 12.33
C THR A 92 0.35 8.37 12.74
N LYS A 93 1.19 9.20 13.38
CA LYS A 93 0.92 10.64 13.45
C LYS A 93 0.95 11.26 12.06
N ASP A 94 0.31 12.40 11.93
CA ASP A 94 0.20 13.13 10.67
C ASP A 94 1.56 13.70 10.30
N VAL A 95 1.99 13.44 9.07
CA VAL A 95 3.17 14.04 8.47
C VAL A 95 2.68 14.96 7.36
N GLY A 96 2.48 16.24 7.71
CA GLY A 96 1.78 17.18 6.85
C GLY A 96 0.31 16.79 6.67
N LYS A 97 -0.08 16.43 5.45
CA LYS A 97 -1.44 15.96 5.11
C LYS A 97 -1.57 14.45 4.94
N VAL A 98 -0.53 13.70 5.31
CA VAL A 98 -0.43 12.26 5.09
C VAL A 98 -0.47 11.54 6.43
N LYS A 99 -1.29 10.50 6.52
CA LYS A 99 -1.18 9.44 7.53
C LYS A 99 -0.64 8.19 6.87
N TYR A 100 0.39 7.60 7.47
CA TYR A 100 0.87 6.31 7.03
C TYR A 100 0.15 5.18 7.76
N LEU A 101 -0.09 4.09 7.05
CA LEU A 101 -0.62 2.85 7.61
C LEU A 101 0.54 1.96 8.03
N ILE A 102 0.42 1.33 9.19
CA ILE A 102 1.39 0.40 9.77
C ILE A 102 0.68 -0.88 10.19
N CYS A 103 1.43 -1.96 10.41
CA CYS A 103 0.87 -3.14 11.05
C CYS A 103 0.46 -2.82 12.51
N ALA A 104 -0.73 -3.24 12.94
CA ALA A 104 -1.20 -3.02 14.31
C ALA A 104 -0.42 -3.87 15.35
N ASP A 105 0.00 -5.07 14.97
CA ASP A 105 0.62 -6.02 15.91
C ASP A 105 2.11 -5.74 16.14
N CYS A 106 2.89 -5.56 15.07
CA CYS A 106 4.34 -5.35 15.17
C CYS A 106 4.78 -3.89 15.06
N GLU A 107 3.84 -2.97 14.76
CA GLU A 107 4.08 -1.53 14.58
C GLU A 107 5.16 -1.17 13.53
N ILE A 108 5.45 -2.09 12.61
CA ILE A 108 6.34 -1.87 11.47
C ILE A 108 5.52 -1.33 10.28
N GLY A 109 6.05 -0.31 9.62
CA GLY A 109 5.53 0.22 8.37
C GLY A 109 6.42 1.36 7.84
N PRO A 110 6.00 2.14 6.85
CA PRO A 110 4.67 2.18 6.29
C PRO A 110 4.38 0.98 5.37
N ILE A 111 3.23 0.36 5.59
CA ILE A 111 2.62 -0.61 4.66
C ILE A 111 1.61 0.05 3.72
N GLY A 112 1.22 1.30 4.02
CA GLY A 112 0.25 2.03 3.23
C GLY A 112 0.27 3.54 3.53
N TRP A 113 -0.63 4.24 2.83
CA TRP A 113 -0.70 5.67 2.75
C TRP A 113 -2.15 6.15 2.73
N HIS A 114 -2.43 7.27 3.38
CA HIS A 114 -3.74 7.91 3.41
C HIS A 114 -3.60 9.44 3.37
N CYS A 115 -4.41 10.09 2.54
CA CYS A 115 -4.50 11.55 2.47
C CYS A 115 -5.58 12.05 3.41
N LEU A 116 -5.27 13.03 4.25
CA LEU A 116 -6.29 13.66 5.11
C LEU A 116 -7.30 14.52 4.32
N ASP A 117 -6.94 14.97 3.12
CA ASP A 117 -7.87 15.66 2.22
C ASP A 117 -8.90 14.69 1.59
N ASP A 118 -8.58 13.40 1.52
CA ASP A 118 -9.44 12.35 0.98
C ASP A 118 -9.71 11.26 2.02
N LYS A 119 -10.80 11.47 2.77
CA LYS A 119 -11.21 10.60 3.89
C LYS A 119 -11.60 9.18 3.46
N LYS A 120 -11.78 8.92 2.17
CA LYS A 120 -12.27 7.65 1.64
C LYS A 120 -11.24 6.91 0.81
N SER A 121 -9.97 7.33 0.82
CA SER A 121 -8.94 6.60 0.08
C SER A 121 -7.81 6.20 1.00
N PHE A 122 -7.73 4.91 1.26
CA PHE A 122 -6.64 4.27 1.98
C PHE A 122 -5.92 3.33 1.02
N TYR A 123 -4.62 3.52 0.84
CA TYR A 123 -3.82 2.75 -0.10
C TYR A 123 -2.89 1.83 0.68
N VAL A 124 -2.91 0.53 0.41
CA VAL A 124 -1.93 -0.44 0.95
C VAL A 124 -1.03 -0.88 -0.18
N ALA A 125 0.27 -0.69 -0.04
CA ALA A 125 1.22 -0.99 -1.11
C ALA A 125 1.46 -2.49 -1.21
N LEU A 126 1.33 -3.05 -2.41
CA LEU A 126 1.49 -4.49 -2.65
C LEU A 126 2.89 -4.97 -2.25
N ASP A 127 3.93 -4.21 -2.57
CA ASP A 127 5.33 -4.52 -2.25
C ASP A 127 5.65 -4.52 -0.74
N ARG A 128 4.75 -3.96 0.07
CA ARG A 128 4.94 -3.82 1.52
C ARG A 128 4.14 -4.87 2.32
N VAL A 129 3.44 -5.78 1.66
CA VAL A 129 2.58 -6.82 2.28
C VAL A 129 2.75 -8.17 1.60
N ASN A 130 2.25 -9.23 2.25
CA ASN A 130 2.16 -10.57 1.67
C ASN A 130 0.70 -10.89 1.33
N HIS A 131 0.50 -11.89 0.46
CA HIS A 131 -0.83 -12.34 0.04
C HIS A 131 -0.97 -13.86 0.24
N GLU A 132 -2.03 -14.27 0.94
CA GLU A 132 -2.35 -15.68 1.24
C GLU A 132 -3.81 -16.03 0.92
#